data_AF-A0A226D605-F1
#
_entry.id   AF-A0A226D605-F1
#
_cell.length_a   1.000
_cell.length_b   1.000
_cell.length_c   1.000
_cell.angle_alpha   90.00
_cell.angle_beta   90.00
_cell.angle_gamma   90.00
#
_symmetry.space_group_name_H-M   'P 1'
#
loop_
_entity.id
_entity.type
_entity.pdbx_description
1 polymer ?
#
loop_
_entity_poly.entity_id
_entity_poly.type
_entity_poly.pdbx_seq_one_letter_code
_entity_poly.pdbx_strand_id
1 'polypeptide(L)'
;MEVRATNFIKAGDPLFGLPGETFQGENPISKMIEDLKTSADYDVRKKFVENFNKVPPLKYLVLLRLGLGLWTTEKLVYDQDTGEILQEIHQEIHQEYLGEGYKPPFVKDIPEDFRITMIKNRPKPLGVLRSKATGESPLCLSVSVIWALKNAIKSARKDAGNTDWYQISGPLTPEDIQQLAFTDKKQFDI
;
A
#
# COMPACT_ATOMS: atom_id res chain seq x y z
N MET A 1 4.30 -26.61 -15.51
CA MET A 1 5.21 -25.91 -14.58
C MET A 1 6.41 -26.82 -14.31
N GLU A 2 7.41 -26.78 -15.20
CA GLU A 2 8.79 -26.97 -14.75
C GLU A 2 9.09 -25.77 -13.84
N VAL A 3 8.99 -25.96 -12.53
CA VAL A 3 9.63 -25.02 -11.62
C VAL A 3 11.10 -25.12 -11.96
N ARG A 4 11.64 -24.12 -12.66
CA ARG A 4 12.96 -24.17 -13.30
C ARG A 4 14.02 -24.70 -12.34
N ALA A 5 14.39 -25.97 -12.51
CA ALA A 5 15.53 -26.61 -11.85
C ALA A 5 16.83 -25.79 -12.03
N THR A 6 16.87 -24.94 -13.07
CA THR A 6 17.94 -24.01 -13.41
C THR A 6 18.12 -22.82 -12.47
N ASN A 7 17.15 -22.49 -11.61
CA ASN A 7 17.27 -21.41 -10.62
C ASN A 7 17.63 -21.91 -9.21
N PHE A 8 17.80 -23.22 -9.04
CA PHE A 8 18.09 -23.81 -7.75
C PHE A 8 19.55 -24.23 -7.69
N ILE A 9 20.13 -24.06 -6.50
CA ILE A 9 21.52 -24.40 -6.18
C ILE A 9 21.78 -25.85 -6.61
N LYS A 10 22.74 -26.01 -7.51
CA LYS A 10 23.27 -27.31 -7.94
C LYS A 10 24.54 -27.61 -7.19
N ALA A 11 24.94 -28.88 -7.18
CA ALA A 11 26.26 -29.25 -6.72
C ALA A 11 27.32 -28.45 -7.52
N GLY A 12 28.14 -27.67 -6.82
CA GLY A 12 29.14 -26.77 -7.41
C GLY A 12 28.75 -25.28 -7.48
N ASP A 13 27.49 -24.91 -7.21
CA ASP A 13 27.11 -23.49 -7.16
C ASP A 13 27.65 -22.83 -5.87
N PRO A 14 28.10 -21.57 -5.93
CA PRO A 14 28.60 -20.85 -4.75
C PRO A 14 27.48 -20.66 -3.72
N LEU A 15 27.75 -20.97 -2.45
CA LEU A 15 26.80 -20.70 -1.37
C LEU A 15 26.69 -19.20 -1.10
N PHE A 16 25.46 -18.69 -1.10
CA PHE A 16 25.19 -17.30 -0.75
C PHE A 16 25.56 -17.05 0.72
N GLY A 17 26.53 -16.16 0.96
CA GLY A 17 26.98 -15.78 2.31
C GLY A 17 28.25 -16.48 2.81
N LEU A 18 28.83 -17.42 2.06
CA LEU A 18 30.10 -18.09 2.40
C LEU A 18 31.10 -17.98 1.24
N PRO A 19 32.14 -17.14 1.32
CA PRO A 19 33.11 -16.97 0.24
C PRO A 19 33.94 -18.25 0.02
N GLY A 20 33.91 -18.81 -1.20
CA GLY A 20 34.74 -19.95 -1.61
C GLY A 20 34.13 -21.33 -1.37
N GLU A 21 33.02 -21.43 -0.65
CA GLU A 21 32.30 -22.69 -0.41
C GLU A 21 31.26 -22.94 -1.52
N THR A 22 31.27 -24.13 -2.08
CA THR A 22 30.31 -24.58 -3.09
C THR A 22 29.36 -25.62 -2.51
N PHE A 23 28.10 -25.61 -2.93
CA PHE A 23 27.11 -26.59 -2.46
C PHE A 23 27.52 -27.99 -2.91
N GLN A 24 27.59 -28.96 -1.99
CA GLN A 24 28.03 -30.33 -2.30
C GLN A 24 26.89 -31.37 -2.26
N GLY A 25 25.66 -30.96 -1.94
CA GLY A 25 24.51 -31.87 -1.82
C GLY A 25 23.71 -32.05 -3.11
N GLU A 26 22.78 -33.00 -3.09
CA GLU A 26 21.65 -33.01 -4.02
C GLU A 26 20.65 -31.91 -3.63
N ASN A 27 19.93 -31.36 -4.61
CA ASN A 27 18.96 -30.29 -4.37
C ASN A 27 17.83 -30.80 -3.44
N PRO A 28 17.70 -30.27 -2.20
CA PRO A 28 16.73 -30.78 -1.22
C PRO A 28 15.28 -30.47 -1.63
N ILE A 29 15.06 -29.53 -2.56
CA ILE A 29 13.72 -29.09 -2.94
C ILE A 29 12.94 -30.17 -3.67
N SER A 30 13.59 -31.05 -4.44
CA SER A 30 12.88 -32.17 -5.10
C SER A 30 12.22 -33.05 -4.05
N LYS A 31 12.98 -33.41 -3.01
CA LYS A 31 12.49 -34.18 -1.87
C LYS A 31 11.45 -33.42 -1.07
N MET A 32 11.64 -32.12 -0.82
CA MET A 32 10.63 -31.28 -0.16
C MET A 32 9.32 -31.16 -0.97
N ILE A 33 9.38 -31.12 -2.30
CA ILE A 33 8.18 -31.09 -3.14
C ILE A 33 7.45 -32.43 -3.08
N GLU A 34 8.19 -33.54 -3.10
CA GLU A 34 7.61 -34.87 -2.89
C GLU A 34 6.96 -34.96 -1.50
N ASP A 35 7.68 -34.59 -0.44
CA ASP A 35 7.18 -34.55 0.92
C ASP A 35 5.96 -33.62 1.05
N LEU A 36 5.93 -32.48 0.37
CA LEU A 36 4.78 -31.57 0.35
C LEU A 36 3.57 -32.15 -0.38
N LYS A 37 3.77 -32.98 -1.41
CA LYS A 37 2.68 -33.67 -2.10
C LYS A 37 2.08 -34.80 -1.27
N THR A 38 2.88 -35.46 -0.45
CA THR A 38 2.42 -36.51 0.47
C THR A 38 1.84 -35.96 1.77
N SER A 39 2.46 -34.92 2.35
CA SER A 39 2.07 -34.35 3.65
C SER A 39 1.02 -33.26 3.57
N ALA A 40 0.82 -32.64 2.41
CA ALA A 40 -0.17 -31.59 2.21
C ALA A 40 -0.95 -31.80 0.91
N ASP A 41 -2.15 -31.22 0.83
CA ASP A 41 -2.96 -31.16 -0.40
C ASP A 41 -2.34 -30.21 -1.45
N TYR A 42 -1.08 -30.43 -1.79
CA TYR A 42 -0.27 -29.56 -2.64
C TYR A 42 -0.94 -29.34 -3.99
N ASP A 43 -1.41 -30.40 -4.64
CA ASP A 43 -2.02 -30.29 -5.97
C ASP A 43 -3.36 -29.55 -5.95
N VAL A 44 -4.14 -29.69 -4.87
CA VAL A 44 -5.40 -28.96 -4.68
C VAL A 44 -5.12 -27.48 -4.44
N ARG A 45 -4.20 -27.17 -3.50
CA ARG A 45 -3.80 -25.77 -3.22
C ARG A 45 -3.14 -25.11 -4.42
N LYS A 46 -2.39 -25.85 -5.22
CA LYS A 46 -1.79 -25.37 -6.45
C LYS A 46 -2.86 -24.94 -7.46
N LYS A 47 -3.87 -25.76 -7.70
CA LYS A 47 -5.01 -25.40 -8.56
C LYS A 47 -5.73 -24.17 -8.01
N PHE A 48 -5.92 -24.09 -6.70
CA PHE A 48 -6.49 -22.91 -6.04
C PHE A 48 -5.63 -21.66 -6.27
N VAL A 49 -4.31 -21.72 -6.08
CA VAL A 49 -3.39 -20.60 -6.28
C VAL A 49 -3.35 -20.16 -7.74
N GLU A 50 -3.33 -21.10 -8.68
CA GLU A 50 -3.42 -20.81 -10.12
C GLU A 50 -4.73 -20.10 -10.46
N ASN A 51 -5.85 -20.55 -9.89
CA ASN A 51 -7.15 -19.90 -10.10
C ASN A 51 -7.25 -18.53 -9.42
N PHE A 52 -6.75 -18.42 -8.18
CA PHE A 52 -6.66 -17.18 -7.42
C PHE A 52 -5.84 -16.12 -8.15
N ASN A 53 -4.73 -16.52 -8.79
CA ASN A 53 -3.85 -15.62 -9.54
C ASN A 53 -4.40 -15.22 -10.93
N LYS A 54 -5.49 -15.84 -11.42
CA LYS A 54 -6.16 -15.41 -12.66
C LYS A 54 -7.02 -14.16 -12.47
N VAL A 55 -7.52 -13.93 -11.26
CA VAL A 55 -8.31 -12.74 -10.93
C VAL A 55 -7.34 -11.58 -10.69
N PRO A 56 -7.60 -10.36 -11.19
CA PRO A 56 -6.82 -9.19 -10.80
C PRO A 56 -6.80 -9.14 -9.26
N PRO A 57 -5.61 -9.14 -8.64
CA PRO A 57 -5.51 -9.37 -7.22
C PRO A 57 -6.19 -8.26 -6.43
N LEU A 58 -7.35 -8.57 -5.85
CA LEU A 58 -8.09 -7.72 -4.89
C LEU A 58 -7.18 -7.17 -3.78
N LYS A 59 -6.07 -7.85 -3.49
CA LYS A 59 -5.05 -7.45 -2.51
C LYS A 59 -4.47 -6.06 -2.76
N TYR A 60 -4.40 -5.59 -4.01
CA TYR A 60 -3.84 -4.28 -4.34
C TYR A 60 -4.79 -3.15 -3.96
N LEU A 61 -6.10 -3.41 -4.01
CA LEU A 61 -7.13 -2.49 -3.57
C LEU A 61 -6.97 -2.17 -2.08
N VAL A 62 -6.70 -3.18 -1.26
CA VAL A 62 -6.60 -3.01 0.20
C VAL A 62 -5.43 -2.10 0.55
N LEU A 63 -4.25 -2.35 0.00
CA LEU A 63 -3.05 -1.56 0.31
C LEU A 63 -3.13 -0.14 -0.21
N LEU A 64 -3.69 0.05 -1.42
CA LEU A 64 -3.86 1.39 -1.95
C LEU A 64 -4.91 2.16 -1.14
N ARG A 65 -6.00 1.50 -0.71
CA ARG A 65 -6.99 2.08 0.21
C ARG A 65 -6.36 2.51 1.53
N LEU A 66 -5.54 1.66 2.16
CA LEU A 66 -4.79 2.03 3.37
C LEU A 66 -3.89 3.24 3.10
N GLY A 67 -3.25 3.27 1.92
CA GLY A 67 -2.45 4.41 1.50
C GLY A 67 -3.26 5.68 1.27
N LEU A 68 -4.53 5.60 0.88
CA LEU A 68 -5.42 6.76 0.81
C LEU A 68 -5.66 7.30 2.22
N GLY A 69 -6.05 6.41 3.15
CA GLY A 69 -6.28 6.74 4.55
C GLY A 69 -5.07 7.45 5.18
N LEU A 70 -3.89 6.86 5.04
CA LEU A 70 -2.61 7.41 5.53
C LEU A 70 -2.38 8.87 5.11
N TRP A 71 -2.83 9.26 3.92
CA TRP A 71 -2.59 10.59 3.37
C TRP A 71 -3.75 11.56 3.53
N THR A 72 -4.95 11.10 3.89
CA THR A 72 -6.16 11.95 3.93
C THR A 72 -6.89 11.90 5.28
N THR A 73 -7.28 10.72 5.76
CA THR A 73 -8.21 10.59 6.91
C THR A 73 -7.54 10.18 8.21
N GLU A 74 -6.46 9.42 8.15
CA GLU A 74 -5.80 8.80 9.31
C GLU A 74 -4.84 9.79 10.01
N LYS A 75 -5.39 10.90 10.53
CA LYS A 75 -4.65 11.86 11.36
C LYS A 75 -4.61 11.38 12.80
N LEU A 76 -3.43 11.36 13.42
CA LEU A 76 -3.26 11.12 14.86
C LEU A 76 -3.07 12.46 15.56
N VAL A 77 -3.78 12.66 16.68
CA VAL A 77 -3.71 13.89 17.48
C VAL A 77 -3.19 13.54 18.86
N TYR A 78 -2.18 14.28 19.29
CA TYR A 78 -1.48 14.10 20.55
C TYR A 78 -1.61 15.36 21.40
N ASP A 79 -1.67 15.18 22.71
CA ASP A 79 -1.52 16.27 23.66
C ASP A 79 -0.09 16.81 23.61
N GLN A 80 0.06 18.14 23.59
CA GLN A 80 1.38 18.76 23.44
C GLN A 80 2.20 18.73 24.72
N ASP A 81 1.57 18.62 25.87
CA ASP A 81 2.21 18.66 27.19
C ASP A 81 2.49 17.25 27.71
N THR A 82 1.52 16.33 27.57
CA THR A 82 1.62 14.95 28.09
C THR A 82 2.11 13.94 27.05
N GLY A 83 1.95 14.23 25.76
CA GLY A 83 2.24 13.30 24.67
C GLY A 83 1.24 12.14 24.52
N GLU A 84 0.13 12.19 25.28
CA GLU A 84 -0.93 11.17 25.22
C GLU A 84 -1.74 11.30 23.92
N ILE A 85 -2.24 10.17 23.41
CA ILE A 85 -3.11 10.14 22.24
C ILE A 85 -4.49 10.64 22.65
N LEU A 86 -4.90 11.77 22.09
CA LEU A 86 -6.19 12.39 22.41
C LEU A 86 -7.38 11.62 21.80
N GLN A 87 -7.13 10.64 20.93
CA GLN A 87 -8.18 9.89 20.22
C GLN A 87 -8.78 8.75 21.03
N GLU A 88 -8.05 8.21 22.00
CA GLU A 88 -8.49 7.07 22.82
C GLU A 88 -9.38 7.51 23.99
N ILE A 89 -9.27 8.78 24.41
CA ILE A 89 -10.01 9.39 25.53
C ILE A 89 -11.47 9.71 25.17
N HIS A 90 -11.86 9.59 23.89
CA HIS A 90 -13.07 10.20 23.38
C HIS A 90 -14.33 9.31 23.30
N GLN A 91 -14.32 8.01 23.64
CA GLN A 91 -15.57 7.22 23.56
C GLN A 91 -16.65 7.67 24.57
N GLU A 92 -16.29 8.33 25.67
CA GLU A 92 -17.25 8.73 26.71
C GLU A 92 -17.69 10.22 26.66
N ILE A 93 -16.99 11.10 25.94
CA ILE A 93 -17.18 12.58 26.02
C ILE A 93 -17.55 13.21 24.64
N HIS A 94 -18.14 12.43 23.74
CA HIS A 94 -18.37 12.82 22.34
C HIS A 94 -19.65 13.65 22.09
N GLN A 95 -19.81 14.82 22.74
CA GLN A 95 -20.75 15.83 22.23
C GLN A 95 -20.21 17.27 22.14
N GLU A 96 -19.11 17.62 22.83
CA GLU A 96 -18.79 19.04 23.01
C GLU A 96 -17.48 19.52 22.35
N TYR A 97 -16.56 18.63 21.99
CA TYR A 97 -15.28 19.04 21.37
C TYR A 97 -15.10 18.44 19.97
N LEU A 98 -15.06 19.35 19.00
CA LEU A 98 -14.76 19.21 17.58
C LEU A 98 -13.95 17.96 17.19
N GLY A 99 -14.57 17.09 16.37
CA GLY A 99 -13.89 16.39 15.29
C GLY A 99 -13.40 14.97 15.59
N GLU A 100 -14.35 14.03 15.62
CA GLU A 100 -14.26 12.61 15.23
C GLU A 100 -12.88 11.90 15.32
N GLY A 101 -12.77 10.90 16.21
CA GLY A 101 -11.56 10.09 16.42
C GLY A 101 -11.02 9.35 15.19
N TYR A 102 -10.00 8.50 15.35
CA TYR A 102 -9.30 7.86 14.23
C TYR A 102 -10.23 7.22 13.19
N LYS A 103 -10.15 7.70 11.93
CA LYS A 103 -10.99 7.24 10.81
C LYS A 103 -10.18 6.46 9.79
N PRO A 104 -10.26 5.11 9.78
CA PRO A 104 -9.74 4.35 8.66
C PRO A 104 -10.57 4.63 7.40
N PRO A 105 -9.97 4.55 6.21
CA PRO A 105 -10.63 4.79 4.94
C PRO A 105 -11.75 3.77 4.78
N PHE A 106 -12.96 4.22 4.46
CA PHE A 106 -14.16 3.41 4.25
C PHE A 106 -14.43 3.15 2.77
N VAL A 107 -15.55 2.48 2.47
CA VAL A 107 -15.93 2.10 1.09
C VAL A 107 -16.08 3.32 0.17
N LYS A 108 -16.51 4.47 0.72
CA LYS A 108 -16.73 5.71 -0.04
C LYS A 108 -15.45 6.50 -0.34
N ASP A 109 -14.33 6.15 0.29
CA ASP A 109 -13.05 6.83 0.08
C ASP A 109 -12.27 6.23 -1.09
N ILE A 110 -12.75 5.12 -1.66
CA ILE A 110 -12.17 4.48 -2.84
C ILE A 110 -12.60 5.27 -4.09
N PRO A 111 -11.67 5.59 -5.03
CA PRO A 111 -12.02 6.25 -6.28
C PRO A 111 -13.11 5.51 -7.05
N GLU A 112 -14.08 6.24 -7.59
CA GLU A 112 -15.19 5.68 -8.38
C GLU A 112 -14.68 4.90 -9.60
N ASP A 113 -13.73 5.48 -10.34
CA ASP A 113 -13.02 4.81 -11.42
C ASP A 113 -11.63 4.39 -10.96
N PHE A 114 -11.48 3.10 -10.64
CA PHE A 114 -10.22 2.55 -10.14
C PHE A 114 -9.73 1.39 -11.02
N ARG A 115 -8.77 1.69 -11.90
CA ARG A 115 -8.25 0.76 -12.90
C ARG A 115 -6.88 0.22 -12.50
N ILE A 116 -6.79 -1.09 -12.35
CA ILE A 116 -5.52 -1.80 -12.11
C ILE A 116 -5.24 -2.72 -13.30
N THR A 117 -4.03 -2.61 -13.86
CA THR A 117 -3.57 -3.54 -14.89
C THR A 117 -2.25 -4.17 -14.47
N MET A 118 -2.15 -5.48 -14.71
CA MET A 118 -0.93 -6.23 -14.51
C MET A 118 -0.17 -6.33 -15.82
N ILE A 119 1.13 -6.06 -15.77
CA ILE A 119 1.99 -6.20 -16.96
C ILE A 119 2.02 -7.68 -17.36
N LYS A 120 1.47 -7.99 -18.54
CA LYS A 120 1.42 -9.36 -19.09
C LYS A 120 2.75 -9.73 -19.74
N ASN A 121 3.05 -11.03 -19.78
CA ASN A 121 4.16 -11.61 -20.53
C ASN A 121 5.55 -11.04 -20.22
N ARG A 122 5.79 -10.61 -18.97
CA ARG A 122 7.11 -10.15 -18.52
C ARG A 122 7.73 -11.16 -17.54
N PRO A 123 8.29 -12.28 -18.02
CA PRO A 123 8.85 -13.31 -17.15
C PRO A 123 10.04 -12.74 -16.37
N LYS A 124 10.01 -12.87 -15.04
CA LYS A 124 11.14 -12.47 -14.18
C LYS A 124 12.00 -13.70 -13.86
N PRO A 125 13.21 -13.83 -14.43
CA PRO A 125 13.99 -15.08 -14.33
C PRO A 125 14.42 -15.39 -12.90
N LEU A 126 14.67 -14.38 -12.06
CA LEU A 126 15.14 -14.54 -10.68
C LEU A 126 14.02 -14.74 -9.64
N GLY A 127 12.75 -14.50 -10.01
CA GLY A 127 11.63 -14.64 -9.09
C GLY A 127 11.20 -16.10 -8.94
N VAL A 128 10.86 -16.53 -7.73
CA VAL A 128 10.22 -17.84 -7.49
C VAL A 128 8.95 -17.89 -8.33
N LEU A 129 8.83 -18.90 -9.21
CA LEU A 129 7.72 -19.02 -10.18
C LEU A 129 7.54 -17.78 -11.07
N ARG A 130 8.61 -17.03 -11.37
CA ARG A 130 8.58 -15.75 -12.11
C ARG A 130 7.74 -14.65 -11.44
N SER A 131 7.53 -14.76 -10.13
CA SER A 131 6.78 -13.77 -9.34
C SER A 131 7.62 -12.54 -8.97
N LYS A 132 6.94 -11.52 -8.45
CA LYS A 132 7.52 -10.36 -7.79
C LYS A 132 6.73 -10.08 -6.51
N ALA A 133 7.40 -9.69 -5.44
CA ALA A 133 6.74 -9.20 -4.24
C ALA A 133 6.04 -7.86 -4.54
N THR A 134 4.78 -7.77 -4.14
CA THR A 134 3.91 -6.61 -4.37
C THR A 134 3.08 -6.25 -3.14
N GLY A 135 3.45 -6.76 -1.96
CA GLY A 135 2.69 -6.59 -0.72
C GLY A 135 2.73 -5.18 -0.14
N GLU A 136 3.71 -4.36 -0.50
CA GLU A 136 3.85 -2.99 0.04
C GLU A 136 3.96 -1.95 -1.08
N SER A 137 4.48 -2.34 -2.24
CA SER A 137 4.68 -1.43 -3.37
C SER A 137 3.47 -0.59 -3.77
N PRO A 138 2.21 -1.09 -3.71
CA PRO A 138 1.03 -0.28 -4.02
C PRO A 138 0.74 0.83 -3.01
N LEU A 139 1.20 0.69 -1.75
CA LEU A 139 1.04 1.72 -0.72
C LEU A 139 1.76 3.00 -1.15
N CYS A 140 2.99 2.88 -1.67
CA CYS A 140 3.75 4.06 -2.13
C CYS A 140 3.06 4.80 -3.29
N LEU A 141 2.20 4.14 -4.07
CA LEU A 141 1.48 4.77 -5.19
C LEU A 141 0.37 5.72 -4.72
N SER A 142 -0.09 5.60 -3.47
CA SER A 142 -1.14 6.48 -2.93
C SER A 142 -0.66 7.92 -2.77
N VAL A 143 0.65 8.19 -2.80
CA VAL A 143 1.22 9.55 -2.80
C VAL A 143 0.67 10.40 -3.96
N SER A 144 0.23 9.77 -5.04
CA SER A 144 -0.41 10.44 -6.17
C SER A 144 -1.62 11.29 -5.76
N VAL A 145 -2.35 10.89 -4.71
CA VAL A 145 -3.50 11.63 -4.19
C VAL A 145 -3.10 12.94 -3.53
N ILE A 146 -2.01 12.97 -2.76
CA ILE A 146 -1.49 14.22 -2.18
C ILE A 146 -1.12 15.21 -3.29
N TRP A 147 -0.47 14.74 -4.34
CA TRP A 147 -0.10 15.61 -5.46
C TRP A 147 -1.31 16.11 -6.24
N ALA A 148 -2.36 15.29 -6.39
CA ALA A 148 -3.62 15.71 -6.97
C ALA A 148 -4.30 16.81 -6.11
N LEU A 149 -4.37 16.61 -4.79
CA LEU A 149 -4.89 17.59 -3.84
C LEU A 149 -4.07 18.88 -3.84
N LYS A 150 -2.74 18.80 -3.87
CA LYS A 150 -1.84 19.95 -3.97
C LYS A 150 -2.11 20.76 -5.24
N ASN A 151 -2.34 20.09 -6.37
CA ASN A 151 -2.68 20.77 -7.63
C ASN A 151 -4.06 21.44 -7.54
N ALA A 152 -5.04 20.81 -6.90
CA ALA A 152 -6.36 21.40 -6.66
C ALA A 152 -6.27 22.64 -5.76
N ILE A 153 -5.56 22.55 -4.64
CA ILE A 153 -5.30 23.68 -3.73
C ILE A 153 -4.56 24.79 -4.47
N LYS A 154 -3.55 24.47 -5.28
CA LYS A 154 -2.81 25.45 -6.09
C LYS A 154 -3.73 26.17 -7.07
N SER A 155 -4.70 25.47 -7.68
CA SER A 155 -5.70 26.10 -8.55
C SER A 155 -6.60 27.05 -7.74
N ALA A 156 -7.16 26.58 -6.62
CA ALA A 156 -8.03 27.39 -5.77
C ALA A 156 -7.32 28.66 -5.25
N ARG A 157 -6.06 28.55 -4.82
CA ARG A 157 -5.25 29.69 -4.40
C ARG A 157 -5.01 30.68 -5.52
N LYS A 158 -4.74 30.19 -6.74
CA LYS A 158 -4.57 31.04 -7.92
C LYS A 158 -5.84 31.84 -8.21
N ASP A 159 -7.01 31.22 -8.08
CA ASP A 159 -8.31 31.88 -8.25
C ASP A 159 -8.57 32.91 -7.14
N ALA A 160 -8.10 32.65 -5.92
CA ALA A 160 -8.09 33.61 -4.81
C ALA A 160 -7.00 34.71 -4.93
N GLY A 161 -6.20 34.72 -6.00
CA GLY A 161 -5.15 35.72 -6.22
C GLY A 161 -3.84 35.48 -5.45
N ASN A 162 -3.68 34.32 -4.81
CA ASN A 162 -2.45 33.95 -4.09
C ASN A 162 -1.67 32.88 -4.87
N THR A 163 -0.43 33.19 -5.25
CA THR A 163 0.45 32.23 -5.95
C THR A 163 1.72 31.90 -5.18
N ASP A 164 1.76 32.27 -3.90
CA ASP A 164 2.91 32.08 -3.04
C ASP A 164 3.20 30.61 -2.79
N TRP A 165 4.46 30.33 -2.45
CA TRP A 165 4.86 29.00 -2.02
C TRP A 165 4.21 28.65 -0.68
N TYR A 166 3.77 27.40 -0.55
CA TYR A 166 3.20 26.88 0.68
C TYR A 166 3.62 25.43 0.91
N GLN A 167 3.73 25.07 2.19
CA GLN A 167 4.01 23.72 2.64
C GLN A 167 2.72 22.92 2.80
N ILE A 168 2.77 21.64 2.42
CA ILE A 168 1.76 20.65 2.75
C ILE A 168 2.43 19.63 3.67
N SER A 169 1.80 19.39 4.81
CA SER A 169 2.14 18.30 5.72
C SER A 169 0.98 17.32 5.69
N GLY A 170 1.26 16.03 5.48
CA GLY A 170 0.23 14.99 5.52
C GLY A 170 -0.04 14.52 6.95
N PRO A 171 -1.20 13.91 7.22
CA PRO A 171 -2.35 13.71 6.32
C PRO A 171 -3.14 15.00 6.06
N LEU A 172 -3.72 15.12 4.86
CA LEU A 172 -4.54 16.25 4.43
C LEU A 172 -6.01 16.01 4.76
N THR A 173 -6.46 16.45 5.93
CA THR A 173 -7.89 16.39 6.28
C THR A 173 -8.67 17.51 5.57
N PRO A 174 -10.01 17.43 5.50
CA PRO A 174 -10.83 18.51 4.93
C PRO A 174 -10.54 19.89 5.55
N GLU A 175 -10.28 19.94 6.86
CA GLU A 175 -9.93 21.16 7.59
C GLU A 175 -8.57 21.72 7.12
N ASP A 176 -7.56 20.86 6.97
CA ASP A 176 -6.24 21.26 6.47
C ASP A 176 -6.34 21.79 5.02
N ILE A 177 -7.13 21.12 4.17
CA ILE A 177 -7.36 21.54 2.78
C ILE A 177 -8.04 22.91 2.73
N GLN A 178 -9.06 23.13 3.57
CA GLN A 178 -9.76 24.41 3.65
C GLN A 178 -8.81 25.54 4.06
N GLN A 179 -8.00 25.33 5.09
CA GLN A 179 -7.03 26.33 5.56
C GLN A 179 -5.96 26.65 4.49
N LEU A 180 -5.50 25.63 3.76
CA LEU A 180 -4.48 25.78 2.72
C LEU A 180 -5.00 26.41 1.42
N ALA A 181 -6.31 26.38 1.17
CA ALA A 181 -6.94 26.94 -0.03
C ALA A 181 -7.01 28.48 -0.02
N PHE A 182 -6.85 29.13 1.15
CA PHE A 182 -6.92 30.61 1.31
C PHE A 182 -8.22 31.23 0.78
N THR A 183 -9.32 30.49 0.80
CA THR A 183 -10.62 30.98 0.38
C THR A 183 -11.37 31.59 1.55
N ASP A 184 -11.85 32.83 1.41
CA ASP A 184 -12.72 33.48 2.41
C ASP A 184 -14.17 33.08 2.14
N LYS A 185 -14.96 32.87 3.20
CA LYS A 185 -16.41 32.63 3.10
C LYS A 185 -17.10 33.71 2.28
N LYS A 186 -16.63 34.96 2.34
CA LYS A 186 -17.17 36.09 1.57
C LYS A 186 -17.06 35.94 0.05
N GLN A 187 -16.23 35.03 -0.45
CA GLN A 187 -16.02 34.82 -1.87
C GLN A 187 -17.05 33.87 -2.50
N PHE A 188 -17.89 33.24 -1.70
CA PHE A 188 -18.92 32.30 -2.16
C PHE A 188 -20.31 32.85 -1.82
N ASP A 189 -21.16 32.95 -2.84
CA ASP A 189 -22.60 33.18 -2.65
C ASP A 189 -23.24 31.85 -2.20
N ILE A 190 -23.31 31.64 -0.89
CA ILE A 190 -23.97 30.48 -0.26
C ILE A 190 -25.17 30.95 0.56
#